data_AF-A0A2U3CR57-F1
#
_entry.id   AF-A0A2U3CR57-F1
#
_cell.length_a   1.000
_cell.length_b   1.000
_cell.length_c   1.000
_cell.angle_alpha   90.00
_cell.angle_beta   90.00
_cell.angle_gamma   90.00
#
_symmetry.space_group_name_H-M   'P 1'
#
loop_
_entity.id
_entity.type
_entity.pdbx_description
1 polymer ?
#
loop_
_entity_poly.entity_id
_entity_poly.type
_entity_poly.pdbx_seq_one_letter_code
_entity_poly.pdbx_strand_id
1 'polypeptide(L)'
;MRSGLLNSFGRLVRAFRSLGRDRTGNVAIVVALSLVPMLVAVGASFDYIRSYNVRQRMQSDLDAALIAAVKQINNSEDTDALKQKVSDWFHAQVENSYALGEIEIDTTNHNITATASGTVPTTFMKIANIDTVPVSVGSAVKGPATSYLNVYIVIDRSPSMLLAATTSGQSTMYSGIGCQFACHTGDAHTVGKKTYANNYDYSTEKNIKLRADVAGDAVREVLDMIDESDSNHERIKVGLYSLGDTTKEVLAPTLDTSNARKRLSDDSYGLTSATSMNYTYFDVALAALQKIVGTGGDGTSSANPLKLVLLLTDGVQSQRGWVVKNSSNLKKVAPLNPDWCGYVKNKSATMAVLYTEYLPITTDWGYNDTVGSTMASANWKSNWGGTMRSGVSTSITRRDYIPYALADCASSKSLFLSASSSTEITEGLSALFTQYLSSVRLTQ
;
A
#
# COMPACT_ATOMS: atom_id res chain seq x y z
N MET A 1 28.73 3.99 -41.72
CA MET A 1 27.96 2.90 -41.08
C MET A 1 26.82 2.30 -41.92
N ARG A 2 26.73 2.51 -43.24
CA ARG A 2 25.65 1.93 -44.09
C ARG A 2 26.05 0.70 -44.94
N SER A 3 27.33 0.31 -44.96
CA SER A 3 27.82 -0.79 -45.82
C SER A 3 27.92 -2.16 -45.15
N GLY A 4 27.83 -2.25 -43.81
CA GLY A 4 27.99 -3.52 -43.07
C GLY A 4 26.70 -4.35 -43.00
N LEU A 5 25.56 -3.69 -42.82
CA LEU A 5 24.25 -4.35 -42.65
C LEU A 5 23.69 -4.93 -43.97
N LEU A 6 23.99 -4.32 -45.11
CA LEU A 6 23.60 -4.86 -46.42
C LEU A 6 24.40 -6.12 -46.80
N ASN A 7 25.66 -6.19 -46.36
CA ASN A 7 26.51 -7.36 -46.59
C ASN A 7 26.17 -8.54 -45.65
N SER A 8 25.70 -8.29 -44.43
CA SER A 8 25.26 -9.36 -43.52
C SER A 8 23.93 -9.97 -43.96
N PHE A 9 22.98 -9.16 -44.41
CA PHE A 9 21.71 -9.63 -44.95
C PHE A 9 21.90 -10.39 -46.27
N GLY A 10 22.77 -9.88 -47.15
CA GLY A 10 23.15 -10.58 -48.38
C GLY A 10 23.86 -11.91 -48.13
N ARG A 11 24.67 -12.03 -47.06
CA ARG A 11 25.32 -13.29 -46.64
C ARG A 11 24.35 -14.28 -46.04
N LEU A 12 23.40 -13.84 -45.21
CA LEU A 12 22.33 -14.69 -44.66
C LEU A 12 21.43 -15.25 -45.76
N VAL A 13 20.98 -14.41 -46.69
CA VAL A 13 20.16 -14.85 -47.84
C VAL A 13 20.94 -15.81 -48.75
N ARG A 14 22.24 -15.60 -48.93
CA ARG A 14 23.10 -16.51 -49.72
C ARG A 14 23.36 -17.84 -48.99
N ALA A 15 23.45 -17.84 -47.67
CA ALA A 15 23.55 -19.04 -46.84
C ALA A 15 22.23 -19.85 -46.85
N PHE A 16 21.07 -19.19 -46.75
CA PHE A 16 19.78 -19.85 -46.90
C PHE A 16 19.56 -20.40 -48.33
N ARG A 17 20.02 -19.68 -49.36
CA ARG A 17 20.02 -20.18 -50.75
C ARG A 17 21.02 -21.31 -50.99
N SER A 18 22.17 -21.33 -50.31
CA SER A 18 23.12 -22.44 -50.41
C SER A 18 22.63 -23.67 -49.68
N LEU A 19 21.98 -23.51 -48.52
CA LEU A 19 21.28 -24.60 -47.81
C LEU A 19 20.17 -25.23 -48.66
N GLY A 20 19.40 -24.42 -49.39
CA GLY A 20 18.38 -24.93 -50.33
C GLY A 20 18.93 -25.56 -51.62
N ARG A 21 20.22 -25.37 -51.93
CA ARG A 21 20.90 -25.95 -53.11
C ARG A 21 21.84 -27.10 -52.74
N ASP A 22 22.07 -27.34 -51.46
CA ASP A 22 22.94 -28.41 -50.99
C ASP A 22 22.20 -29.76 -51.11
N ARG A 23 22.75 -30.64 -51.94
CA ARG A 23 22.20 -31.98 -52.22
C ARG A 23 22.84 -33.06 -51.34
N THR A 24 23.75 -32.69 -50.44
CA THR A 24 24.30 -33.62 -49.46
C THR A 24 23.26 -33.85 -48.36
N GLY A 25 22.71 -35.07 -48.29
CA GLY A 25 21.56 -35.40 -47.42
C GLY A 25 21.79 -35.23 -45.92
N ASN A 26 22.99 -34.86 -45.48
CA ASN A 26 23.36 -34.81 -44.07
C ASN A 26 22.77 -33.59 -43.33
N VAL A 27 22.68 -32.42 -43.98
CA VAL A 27 22.16 -31.19 -43.34
C VAL A 27 20.67 -31.32 -43.02
N ALA A 28 19.88 -31.84 -43.97
CA ALA A 28 18.45 -32.07 -43.76
C ALA A 28 18.20 -33.08 -42.63
N ILE A 29 19.05 -34.12 -42.52
CA ILE A 29 18.97 -35.13 -41.45
C ILE A 29 19.31 -34.52 -40.09
N VAL A 30 20.39 -33.74 -39.97
CA VAL A 30 20.77 -33.08 -38.70
C VAL A 30 19.71 -32.07 -38.27
N VAL A 31 19.17 -31.27 -39.20
CA VAL A 31 18.07 -30.33 -38.91
C VAL A 31 16.82 -31.09 -38.47
N ALA A 32 16.40 -32.14 -39.17
CA ALA A 32 15.23 -32.93 -38.80
C ALA A 32 15.39 -33.60 -37.43
N LEU A 33 16.58 -34.14 -37.11
CA LEU A 33 16.87 -34.75 -35.81
C LEU A 33 16.96 -33.73 -34.67
N SER A 34 17.45 -32.51 -34.95
CA SER A 34 17.55 -31.43 -33.95
C SER A 34 16.22 -30.67 -33.73
N LEU A 35 15.31 -30.70 -34.70
CA LEU A 35 13.99 -30.07 -34.60
C LEU A 35 13.13 -30.73 -33.51
N VAL A 36 13.20 -32.06 -33.39
CA VAL A 36 12.43 -32.83 -32.41
C VAL A 36 12.75 -32.41 -30.96
N PRO A 37 14.01 -32.43 -30.47
CA PRO A 37 14.32 -31.99 -29.12
C PRO A 37 14.07 -30.49 -28.90
N MET A 38 14.19 -29.63 -29.93
CA MET A 38 13.83 -28.21 -29.82
C MET A 38 12.32 -28.00 -29.60
N LEU A 39 11.47 -28.70 -30.37
CA LEU A 39 10.02 -28.63 -30.22
C LEU A 39 9.58 -29.19 -28.87
N VAL A 40 10.22 -30.27 -28.39
CA VAL A 40 9.99 -30.81 -27.05
C VAL A 40 10.39 -29.79 -25.96
N ALA A 41 11.54 -29.12 -26.10
CA ALA A 41 11.98 -28.11 -25.12
C ALA A 41 11.05 -26.89 -25.05
N VAL A 42 10.61 -26.38 -26.21
CA VAL A 42 9.64 -25.27 -26.28
C VAL A 42 8.30 -25.70 -25.71
N GLY A 43 7.82 -26.88 -26.09
CA GLY A 43 6.56 -27.44 -25.60
C GLY A 43 6.56 -27.69 -24.09
N ALA A 44 7.65 -28.23 -23.55
CA ALA A 44 7.84 -28.42 -22.11
C ALA A 44 7.79 -27.09 -21.34
N SER A 45 8.27 -26.00 -21.93
CA SER A 45 8.18 -24.66 -21.33
C SER A 45 6.73 -24.19 -21.21
N PHE A 46 5.89 -24.43 -22.22
CA PHE A 46 4.46 -24.12 -22.15
C PHE A 46 3.72 -24.98 -21.13
N ASP A 47 3.99 -26.29 -21.08
CA ASP A 47 3.42 -27.19 -20.07
C ASP A 47 3.85 -26.76 -18.65
N TYR A 48 5.11 -26.35 -18.47
CA TYR A 48 5.61 -25.81 -17.21
C TYR A 48 4.87 -24.53 -16.79
N ILE A 49 4.74 -23.54 -17.67
CA ILE A 49 4.00 -22.29 -17.40
C ILE A 49 2.55 -22.59 -17.02
N ARG A 50 1.91 -23.52 -17.72
CA ARG A 50 0.55 -23.97 -17.38
C ARG A 50 0.50 -24.57 -15.98
N SER A 51 1.41 -25.48 -15.64
CA SER A 51 1.47 -26.11 -14.32
C SER A 51 1.73 -25.09 -13.20
N TYR A 52 2.59 -24.10 -13.46
CA TYR A 52 2.88 -23.01 -12.54
C TYR A 52 1.65 -22.12 -12.29
N ASN A 53 0.93 -21.75 -13.35
CA ASN A 53 -0.29 -20.93 -13.22
C ASN A 53 -1.40 -21.66 -12.44
N VAL A 54 -1.55 -22.98 -12.64
CA VAL A 54 -2.48 -23.80 -11.86
C VAL A 54 -2.06 -23.84 -10.39
N ARG A 55 -0.76 -24.04 -10.11
CA ARG A 55 -0.23 -24.00 -8.73
C ARG A 55 -0.53 -22.66 -8.04
N GLN A 56 -0.36 -21.53 -8.72
CA GLN A 56 -0.65 -20.21 -8.16
C GLN A 56 -2.14 -20.01 -7.86
N ARG A 57 -3.04 -20.45 -8.76
CA ARG A 57 -4.49 -20.41 -8.52
C ARG A 57 -4.88 -21.30 -7.35
N MET A 58 -4.38 -22.54 -7.33
CA MET A 58 -4.64 -23.49 -6.25
C MET A 58 -4.19 -22.97 -4.87
N GLN A 59 -3.05 -22.25 -4.79
CA GLN A 59 -2.64 -21.58 -3.56
C GLN A 59 -3.65 -20.50 -3.16
N SER A 60 -4.02 -19.61 -4.09
CA SER A 60 -4.98 -18.54 -3.83
C SER A 60 -6.36 -19.05 -3.38
N ASP A 61 -6.84 -20.14 -3.99
CA ASP A 61 -8.12 -20.77 -3.64
C ASP A 61 -8.05 -21.39 -2.24
N LEU A 62 -6.94 -22.05 -1.90
CA LEU A 62 -6.70 -22.64 -0.58
C LEU A 62 -6.62 -21.56 0.52
N ASP A 63 -5.87 -20.48 0.28
CA ASP A 63 -5.73 -19.36 1.22
C ASP A 63 -7.10 -18.73 1.52
N ALA A 64 -7.93 -18.53 0.50
CA ALA A 64 -9.29 -17.99 0.63
C ALA A 64 -10.20 -18.91 1.45
N ALA A 65 -10.15 -20.22 1.18
CA ALA A 65 -10.95 -21.22 1.91
C ALA A 65 -10.58 -21.28 3.40
N LEU A 66 -9.27 -21.25 3.71
CA LEU A 66 -8.81 -21.26 5.10
C LEU A 66 -9.17 -19.98 5.84
N ILE A 67 -9.04 -18.79 5.25
CA ILE A 67 -9.51 -17.54 5.88
C ILE A 67 -11.01 -17.62 6.20
N ALA A 68 -11.82 -18.14 5.28
CA ALA A 68 -13.25 -18.21 5.46
C ALA A 68 -13.63 -19.18 6.61
N ALA A 69 -12.94 -20.32 6.70
CA ALA A 69 -13.15 -21.29 7.76
C ALA A 69 -12.65 -20.81 9.14
N VAL A 70 -11.49 -20.14 9.18
CA VAL A 70 -10.85 -19.72 10.45
C VAL A 70 -11.69 -18.72 11.23
N LYS A 71 -12.56 -17.95 10.56
CA LYS A 71 -13.50 -17.02 11.20
C LYS A 71 -14.47 -17.71 12.18
N GLN A 72 -14.69 -19.02 12.02
CA GLN A 72 -15.65 -19.79 12.80
C GLN A 72 -14.98 -20.70 13.84
N ILE A 73 -13.64 -20.69 13.91
CA ILE A 73 -12.89 -21.58 14.82
C ILE A 73 -13.20 -21.33 16.31
N ASN A 74 -13.66 -20.14 16.67
CA ASN A 74 -14.09 -19.81 18.03
C ASN A 74 -15.56 -20.19 18.32
N ASN A 75 -16.35 -20.48 17.28
CA ASN A 75 -17.78 -20.76 17.40
C ASN A 75 -18.09 -22.25 17.23
N SER A 76 -17.07 -23.09 17.05
CA SER A 76 -17.23 -24.50 16.72
C SER A 76 -16.20 -25.31 17.51
N GLU A 77 -16.65 -26.00 18.55
CA GLU A 77 -15.85 -27.01 19.26
C GLU A 77 -15.66 -28.29 18.42
N ASP A 78 -16.37 -28.39 17.28
CA ASP A 78 -16.33 -29.52 16.37
C ASP A 78 -15.31 -29.30 15.23
N THR A 79 -14.19 -30.00 15.34
CA THR A 79 -13.12 -29.99 14.33
C THR A 79 -13.55 -30.60 13.00
N ASP A 80 -14.50 -31.54 12.99
CA ASP A 80 -14.98 -32.16 11.75
C ASP A 80 -15.90 -31.20 10.98
N ALA A 81 -16.71 -30.42 11.69
CA ALA A 81 -17.51 -29.34 11.08
C ALA A 81 -16.62 -28.26 10.43
N LEU A 82 -15.47 -27.94 11.05
CA LEU A 82 -14.48 -27.02 10.47
C LEU A 82 -13.81 -27.61 9.22
N LYS A 83 -13.40 -28.88 9.23
CA LYS A 83 -12.85 -29.56 8.04
C LYS A 83 -13.86 -29.56 6.89
N GLN A 84 -15.13 -29.86 7.19
CA GLN A 84 -16.19 -29.85 6.17
C GLN A 84 -16.38 -28.45 5.58
N LYS A 85 -16.34 -27.39 6.39
CA LYS A 85 -16.40 -26.01 5.89
C LYS A 85 -15.21 -25.64 5.01
N VAL A 86 -13.98 -26.01 5.40
CA VAL A 86 -12.79 -25.78 4.56
C VAL A 86 -12.98 -26.47 3.20
N SER A 87 -13.49 -27.70 3.21
CA SER A 87 -13.82 -28.46 2.00
C SER A 87 -14.88 -27.75 1.14
N ASP A 88 -16.00 -27.31 1.75
CA ASP A 88 -17.09 -26.63 1.05
C ASP A 88 -16.64 -25.32 0.42
N TRP A 89 -15.85 -24.51 1.15
CA TRP A 89 -15.28 -23.27 0.63
C TRP A 89 -14.27 -23.52 -0.49
N PHE A 90 -13.40 -24.51 -0.33
CA PHE A 90 -12.44 -24.85 -1.37
C PHE A 90 -13.15 -25.34 -2.65
N HIS A 91 -14.18 -26.17 -2.52
CA HIS A 91 -14.95 -26.65 -3.66
C HIS A 91 -15.82 -25.57 -4.31
N ALA A 92 -16.28 -24.57 -3.56
CA ALA A 92 -16.98 -23.41 -4.12
C ALA A 92 -16.09 -22.53 -5.00
N GLN A 93 -14.78 -22.51 -4.73
CA GLN A 93 -13.80 -21.72 -5.47
C GLN A 93 -13.24 -22.46 -6.71
N VAL A 94 -13.37 -23.79 -6.77
CA VAL A 94 -12.66 -24.62 -7.75
C VAL A 94 -13.59 -25.23 -8.79
N GLU A 95 -13.39 -24.87 -10.07
CA GLU A 95 -13.97 -25.60 -11.21
C GLU A 95 -13.11 -26.84 -11.54
N ASN A 96 -13.35 -27.94 -10.80
CA ASN A 96 -13.02 -29.35 -11.13
C ASN A 96 -11.58 -29.73 -11.54
N SER A 97 -10.54 -28.95 -11.22
CA SER A 97 -9.17 -29.19 -11.74
C SER A 97 -8.15 -29.76 -10.75
N TYR A 98 -8.44 -29.78 -9.44
CA TYR A 98 -7.52 -30.24 -8.38
C TYR A 98 -8.29 -30.63 -7.11
N ALA A 99 -7.67 -31.42 -6.22
CA ALA A 99 -8.31 -31.98 -5.03
C ALA A 99 -7.70 -31.40 -3.73
N LEU A 100 -8.55 -31.25 -2.71
CA LEU A 100 -8.08 -30.90 -1.38
C LEU A 100 -7.39 -32.13 -0.76
N GLY A 101 -6.21 -31.91 -0.19
CA GLY A 101 -5.43 -32.92 0.52
C GLY A 101 -5.79 -32.96 2.00
N GLU A 102 -4.80 -33.29 2.84
CA GLU A 102 -5.00 -33.37 4.29
C GLU A 102 -5.22 -31.98 4.90
N ILE A 103 -6.22 -31.90 5.79
CA ILE A 103 -6.55 -30.72 6.60
C ILE A 103 -6.24 -31.07 8.06
N GLU A 104 -5.26 -30.37 8.63
CA GLU A 104 -4.92 -30.42 10.04
C GLU A 104 -5.53 -29.20 10.76
N ILE A 105 -6.18 -29.44 11.90
CA ILE A 105 -6.77 -28.38 12.72
C ILE A 105 -6.22 -28.49 14.13
N ASP A 106 -5.55 -27.43 14.57
CA ASP A 106 -5.12 -27.21 15.94
C ASP A 106 -6.04 -26.19 16.60
N THR A 107 -7.03 -26.69 17.34
CA THR A 107 -7.98 -25.85 18.08
C THR A 107 -7.36 -25.14 19.28
N THR A 108 -6.20 -25.60 19.77
CA THR A 108 -5.52 -24.99 20.93
C THR A 108 -4.80 -23.72 20.53
N ASN A 109 -4.11 -23.74 19.38
CA ASN A 109 -3.43 -22.57 18.84
C ASN A 109 -4.28 -21.80 17.81
N HIS A 110 -5.55 -22.19 17.69
CA HIS A 110 -6.49 -21.72 16.68
C HIS A 110 -5.92 -21.79 15.25
N ASN A 111 -5.09 -22.78 14.93
CA ASN A 111 -4.44 -22.89 13.63
C ASN A 111 -5.17 -23.92 12.74
N ILE A 112 -5.36 -23.59 11.47
CA ILE A 112 -5.84 -24.51 10.43
C ILE A 112 -4.75 -24.59 9.37
N THR A 113 -4.15 -25.77 9.22
CA THR A 113 -3.20 -26.06 8.15
C THR A 113 -3.87 -26.99 7.14
N ALA A 114 -3.77 -26.67 5.86
CA ALA A 114 -4.27 -27.57 4.83
C ALA A 114 -3.30 -27.66 3.67
N THR A 115 -3.33 -28.80 3.01
CA THR A 115 -2.61 -29.05 1.76
C THR A 115 -3.63 -29.27 0.65
N ALA A 116 -3.34 -28.77 -0.55
CA ALA A 116 -4.11 -29.10 -1.75
C ALA A 116 -3.15 -29.69 -2.80
N SER A 117 -3.62 -30.71 -3.51
CA SER A 117 -2.82 -31.41 -4.52
C SER A 117 -3.63 -31.75 -5.75
N GLY A 118 -2.97 -31.76 -6.90
CA GLY A 118 -3.61 -32.04 -8.17
C GLY A 118 -2.60 -32.48 -9.22
N THR A 119 -3.11 -32.85 -10.39
CA THR A 119 -2.29 -33.19 -11.54
C THR A 119 -2.69 -32.34 -12.73
N VAL A 120 -1.72 -31.71 -13.38
CA VAL A 120 -1.94 -30.89 -14.58
C VAL A 120 -1.59 -31.72 -15.80
N PRO A 121 -2.52 -31.99 -16.72
CA PRO A 121 -2.22 -32.75 -17.93
C PRO A 121 -1.25 -31.96 -18.83
N THR A 122 -0.22 -32.65 -19.32
CA THR A 122 0.74 -32.07 -20.26
C THR A 122 0.22 -32.24 -21.69
N THR A 123 0.67 -31.39 -22.60
CA THR A 123 0.33 -31.48 -24.02
C THR A 123 1.56 -31.90 -24.84
N PHE A 124 2.70 -31.28 -24.57
CA PHE A 124 3.94 -31.48 -25.32
C PHE A 124 4.88 -32.46 -24.63
N MET A 125 4.92 -32.46 -23.29
CA MET A 125 5.74 -33.42 -22.54
C MET A 125 5.27 -34.88 -22.69
N LYS A 126 4.06 -35.10 -23.23
CA LYS A 126 3.59 -36.44 -23.67
C LYS A 126 4.51 -37.10 -24.67
N ILE A 127 5.21 -36.33 -25.51
CA ILE A 127 6.21 -36.84 -26.46
C ILE A 127 7.37 -37.52 -25.71
N ALA A 128 7.66 -37.07 -24.48
CA ALA A 128 8.65 -37.64 -23.58
C ALA A 128 8.03 -38.62 -22.57
N ASN A 129 6.81 -39.12 -22.82
CA ASN A 129 6.07 -40.04 -21.94
C ASN A 129 5.80 -39.49 -20.52
N ILE A 130 5.61 -38.17 -20.41
CA ILE A 130 5.20 -37.50 -19.17
C ILE A 130 3.81 -36.94 -19.40
N ASP A 131 2.77 -37.65 -18.96
CA ASP A 131 1.36 -37.29 -19.23
C ASP A 131 0.79 -36.21 -18.30
N THR A 132 1.37 -36.07 -17.10
CA THR A 132 0.91 -35.12 -16.10
C THR A 132 2.07 -34.55 -15.28
N VAL A 133 1.87 -33.34 -14.73
CA VAL A 133 2.76 -32.71 -13.74
C VAL A 133 2.01 -32.63 -12.41
N PRO A 134 2.51 -33.25 -11.32
CA PRO A 134 1.91 -33.09 -10.01
C PRO A 134 2.15 -31.67 -9.48
N VAL A 135 1.10 -31.07 -8.91
CA VAL A 135 1.15 -29.78 -8.23
C VAL A 135 0.67 -29.96 -6.80
N SER A 136 1.34 -29.32 -5.85
CA SER A 136 0.95 -29.32 -4.44
C SER A 136 1.25 -27.97 -3.83
N VAL A 137 0.33 -27.49 -2.99
CA VAL A 137 0.42 -26.25 -2.22
C VAL A 137 0.01 -26.53 -0.78
N GLY A 138 0.51 -25.71 0.13
CA GLY A 138 0.14 -25.74 1.55
C GLY A 138 -0.14 -24.33 2.01
N SER A 139 -1.10 -24.20 2.93
CA SER A 139 -1.41 -22.95 3.61
C SER A 139 -1.73 -23.23 5.06
N ALA A 140 -1.38 -22.28 5.94
CA ALA A 140 -1.72 -22.29 7.35
C ALA A 140 -2.40 -20.96 7.69
N VAL A 141 -3.43 -21.00 8.54
CA VAL A 141 -4.18 -19.82 8.96
C VAL A 141 -4.53 -19.93 10.43
N LYS A 142 -4.19 -18.90 11.21
CA LYS A 142 -4.66 -18.77 12.60
C LYS A 142 -5.98 -18.00 12.71
N GLY A 143 -6.81 -18.45 13.66
CA GLY A 143 -8.11 -17.91 14.07
C GLY A 143 -8.06 -16.44 14.42
N PRO A 144 -9.23 -15.81 14.72
CA PRO A 144 -9.38 -14.36 14.79
C PRO A 144 -8.14 -13.72 15.43
N ALA A 145 -7.38 -13.03 14.57
CA ALA A 145 -5.92 -12.87 14.66
C ALA A 145 -5.40 -12.91 16.10
N THR A 146 -5.02 -14.07 16.66
CA THR A 146 -4.59 -14.19 18.07
C THR A 146 -3.27 -13.50 18.36
N SER A 147 -2.63 -12.94 17.34
CA SER A 147 -1.40 -12.20 17.47
C SER A 147 -1.56 -10.95 18.30
N TYR A 148 -0.51 -10.66 19.06
CA TYR A 148 -0.32 -9.36 19.67
C TYR A 148 0.13 -8.37 18.61
N LEU A 149 -0.52 -7.22 18.57
CA LEU A 149 -0.38 -6.21 17.54
C LEU A 149 -0.15 -4.85 18.21
N ASN A 150 0.82 -4.10 17.72
CA ASN A 150 0.95 -2.68 18.01
C ASN A 150 0.63 -1.90 16.74
N VAL A 151 -0.45 -1.12 16.77
CA VAL A 151 -0.88 -0.23 15.70
C VAL A 151 -0.40 1.19 16.02
N TYR A 152 0.51 1.70 15.19
CA TYR A 152 1.07 3.05 15.28
C TYR A 152 0.35 3.93 14.27
N ILE A 153 -0.59 4.75 14.73
CA ILE A 153 -1.36 5.64 13.86
C ILE A 153 -0.65 6.99 13.81
N VAL A 154 -0.15 7.34 12.63
CA VAL A 154 0.65 8.53 12.39
C VAL A 154 -0.16 9.50 11.55
N ILE A 155 -0.55 10.61 12.18
CA ILE A 155 -1.36 11.65 11.55
C ILE A 155 -0.43 12.78 11.12
N ASP A 156 -0.39 13.05 9.82
CA ASP A 156 0.23 14.27 9.30
C ASP A 156 -0.55 15.49 9.81
N ARG A 157 0.16 16.38 10.50
CA ARG A 157 -0.37 17.60 11.11
C ARG A 157 0.14 18.86 10.41
N SER A 158 0.75 18.70 9.24
CA SER A 158 1.29 19.80 8.46
C SER A 158 0.22 20.83 8.05
N PRO A 159 0.63 22.03 7.64
CA PRO A 159 -0.30 23.08 7.23
C PRO A 159 -1.30 22.62 6.14
N SER A 160 -0.86 21.81 5.17
CA SER A 160 -1.69 21.37 4.04
C SER A 160 -2.81 20.40 4.44
N MET A 161 -2.74 19.84 5.65
CA MET A 161 -3.84 19.10 6.26
C MET A 161 -4.96 20.03 6.77
N LEU A 162 -4.74 21.35 6.80
CA LEU A 162 -5.78 22.38 7.01
C LEU A 162 -6.46 22.84 5.71
N LEU A 163 -6.20 22.17 4.59
CA LEU A 163 -7.02 22.37 3.41
C LEU A 163 -8.41 21.76 3.63
N ALA A 164 -9.42 22.41 3.07
CA ALA A 164 -10.77 21.84 3.07
C ALA A 164 -10.76 20.47 2.38
N ALA A 165 -11.43 19.50 3.02
CA ALA A 165 -11.43 18.10 2.57
C ALA A 165 -12.30 17.86 1.32
N THR A 166 -13.12 18.83 0.92
CA THR A 166 -14.03 18.72 -0.23
C THR A 166 -13.91 19.92 -1.16
N THR A 167 -14.23 19.74 -2.44
CA THR A 167 -14.26 20.82 -3.43
C THR A 167 -15.24 21.94 -3.05
N SER A 168 -16.38 21.59 -2.44
CA SER A 168 -17.36 22.57 -1.94
C SER A 168 -16.78 23.41 -0.79
N GLY A 169 -16.10 22.76 0.16
CA GLY A 169 -15.38 23.45 1.24
C GLY A 169 -14.30 24.36 0.70
N GLN A 170 -13.52 23.91 -0.30
CA GLN A 170 -12.53 24.74 -0.97
C GLN A 170 -13.19 25.97 -1.63
N SER A 171 -14.28 25.79 -2.38
CA SER A 171 -14.99 26.92 -3.00
C SER A 171 -15.49 27.93 -1.96
N THR A 172 -15.98 27.45 -0.82
CA THR A 172 -16.46 28.31 0.29
C THR A 172 -15.32 29.09 0.95
N MET A 173 -14.15 28.46 1.12
CA MET A 173 -12.94 29.14 1.58
C MET A 173 -12.55 30.26 0.60
N TYR A 174 -12.48 29.97 -0.70
CA TYR A 174 -12.10 30.97 -1.70
C TYR A 174 -13.03 32.18 -1.73
N SER A 175 -14.34 31.93 -1.81
CA SER A 175 -15.33 33.00 -1.90
C SER A 175 -15.37 33.88 -0.64
N GLY A 176 -14.98 33.33 0.52
CA GLY A 176 -15.01 34.04 1.78
C GLY A 176 -13.73 34.79 2.12
N ILE A 177 -12.58 34.12 2.01
CA ILE A 177 -11.28 34.65 2.45
C ILE A 177 -10.29 34.87 1.31
N GLY A 178 -10.70 34.64 0.05
CA GLY A 178 -9.92 34.95 -1.15
C GLY A 178 -8.80 33.97 -1.47
N CYS A 179 -8.68 32.87 -0.71
CA CYS A 179 -7.61 31.90 -0.89
C CYS A 179 -8.00 30.50 -0.39
N GLN A 180 -7.44 29.48 -1.05
CA GLN A 180 -7.69 28.06 -0.78
C GLN A 180 -6.43 27.31 -0.38
N PHE A 181 -5.30 27.60 -1.02
CA PHE A 181 -4.04 26.91 -0.79
C PHE A 181 -3.07 27.84 -0.07
N ALA A 182 -2.47 28.86 -0.70
CA ALA A 182 -1.32 29.57 -0.12
C ALA A 182 -1.50 30.20 1.29
N CYS A 183 -2.73 30.40 1.76
CA CYS A 183 -3.14 31.01 3.04
C CYS A 183 -3.42 30.01 4.17
N HIS A 184 -3.18 28.70 4.00
CA HIS A 184 -3.40 27.67 5.05
C HIS A 184 -2.39 27.77 6.22
N THR A 185 -2.18 28.99 6.70
CA THR A 185 -0.91 29.52 7.14
C THR A 185 -1.12 30.39 8.39
N GLY A 186 -2.12 30.08 9.22
CA GLY A 186 -2.34 30.88 10.44
C GLY A 186 -2.57 32.38 10.17
N ASP A 187 -2.86 32.74 8.91
CA ASP A 187 -2.98 34.12 8.47
C ASP A 187 -4.32 34.68 8.94
N ALA A 188 -4.33 35.90 9.45
CA ALA A 188 -5.57 36.52 9.85
C ALA A 188 -6.41 36.90 8.62
N HIS A 189 -7.71 36.62 8.66
CA HIS A 189 -8.65 36.94 7.59
C HIS A 189 -9.74 37.87 8.11
N THR A 190 -10.02 38.96 7.41
CA THR A 190 -11.13 39.85 7.73
C THR A 190 -12.24 39.71 6.70
N VAL A 191 -13.42 39.27 7.15
CA VAL A 191 -14.63 39.15 6.32
C VAL A 191 -15.70 40.06 6.90
N GLY A 192 -16.04 41.12 6.15
CA GLY A 192 -16.92 42.18 6.65
C GLY A 192 -16.32 42.88 7.86
N LYS A 193 -16.98 42.77 9.02
CA LYS A 193 -16.53 43.36 10.30
C LYS A 193 -15.84 42.37 11.25
N LYS A 194 -15.76 41.09 10.87
CA LYS A 194 -15.18 40.04 11.71
C LYS A 194 -13.79 39.69 11.22
N THR A 195 -12.86 39.56 12.17
CA THR A 195 -11.50 39.05 11.92
C THR A 195 -11.39 37.65 12.51
N TYR A 196 -10.93 36.71 11.70
CA TYR A 196 -10.55 35.35 12.06
C TYR A 196 -9.04 35.32 12.23
N ALA A 197 -8.51 34.66 13.27
CA ALA A 197 -7.07 34.67 13.50
C ALA A 197 -6.32 33.79 12.49
N ASN A 198 -7.00 32.79 11.92
CA ASN A 198 -6.44 31.81 10.99
C ASN A 198 -7.54 31.15 10.14
N ASN A 199 -7.12 30.32 9.17
CA ASN A 199 -8.03 29.50 8.35
C ASN A 199 -8.92 28.55 9.17
N TYR A 200 -8.43 28.03 10.29
CA TYR A 200 -9.18 27.10 11.13
C TYR A 200 -10.38 27.78 11.82
N ASP A 201 -10.21 29.00 12.33
CA ASP A 201 -11.30 29.78 12.93
C ASP A 201 -12.40 30.06 11.90
N TYR A 202 -12.01 30.39 10.67
CA TYR A 202 -12.96 30.62 9.58
C TYR A 202 -13.66 29.33 9.17
N SER A 203 -12.92 28.23 8.95
CA SER A 203 -13.50 26.95 8.55
C SER A 203 -14.46 26.40 9.61
N THR A 204 -14.12 26.56 10.88
CA THR A 204 -14.96 26.16 12.03
C THR A 204 -16.29 26.90 12.02
N GLU A 205 -16.29 28.24 11.90
CA GLU A 205 -17.55 28.99 11.83
C GLU A 205 -18.40 28.60 10.62
N LYS A 206 -17.76 28.31 9.48
CA LYS A 206 -18.45 27.94 8.24
C LYS A 206 -18.78 26.44 8.15
N ASN A 207 -18.52 25.65 9.19
CA ASN A 207 -18.73 24.19 9.20
C ASN A 207 -18.03 23.47 8.05
N ILE A 208 -16.83 23.91 7.69
CA ILE A 208 -16.01 23.30 6.64
C ILE A 208 -15.06 22.30 7.30
N LYS A 209 -15.25 21.00 7.02
CA LYS A 209 -14.29 19.97 7.46
C LYS A 209 -12.96 20.12 6.75
N LEU A 210 -11.88 20.12 7.52
CA LEU A 210 -10.50 20.11 7.02
C LEU A 210 -10.00 18.67 6.91
N ARG A 211 -8.96 18.42 6.10
CA ARG A 211 -8.39 17.07 5.93
C ARG A 211 -7.95 16.46 7.26
N ALA A 212 -7.40 17.25 8.18
CA ALA A 212 -6.98 16.77 9.48
C ALA A 212 -8.17 16.39 10.40
N ASP A 213 -9.35 17.03 10.23
CA ASP A 213 -10.56 16.62 10.95
C ASP A 213 -11.02 15.24 10.45
N VAL A 214 -11.06 15.06 9.13
CA VAL A 214 -11.46 13.79 8.51
C VAL A 214 -10.45 12.68 8.83
N ALA A 215 -9.15 12.99 8.91
CA ALA A 215 -8.14 12.05 9.37
C ALA A 215 -8.45 11.59 10.81
N GLY A 216 -8.84 12.51 11.70
CA GLY A 216 -9.28 12.17 13.06
C GLY A 216 -10.51 11.26 13.08
N ASP A 217 -11.48 11.49 12.19
CA ASP A 217 -12.64 10.61 12.02
C ASP A 217 -12.24 9.20 11.55
N ALA A 218 -11.32 9.10 10.57
CA ALA A 218 -10.79 7.82 10.09
C ALA A 218 -10.09 7.03 11.20
N VAL A 219 -9.34 7.71 12.07
CA VAL A 219 -8.73 7.06 13.25
C VAL A 219 -9.79 6.53 14.20
N ARG A 220 -10.90 7.24 14.42
CA ARG A 220 -11.99 6.75 15.28
C ARG A 220 -12.62 5.47 14.72
N GLU A 221 -12.83 5.37 13.42
CA GLU A 221 -13.31 4.12 12.81
C GLU A 221 -12.34 2.95 13.01
N VAL A 222 -11.03 3.18 12.87
CA VAL A 222 -10.04 2.14 13.18
C VAL A 222 -10.10 1.72 14.65
N LEU A 223 -10.32 2.66 15.58
CA LEU A 223 -10.50 2.33 16.99
C LEU A 223 -11.77 1.49 17.20
N ASP A 224 -12.87 1.80 16.51
CA ASP A 224 -14.11 1.00 16.56
C ASP A 224 -13.87 -0.43 16.03
N MET A 225 -13.11 -0.57 14.94
CA MET A 225 -12.72 -1.87 14.40
C MET A 225 -11.78 -2.65 15.31
N ILE A 226 -10.90 -1.97 16.04
CA ILE A 226 -10.05 -2.61 17.05
C ILE A 226 -10.92 -3.15 18.18
N ASP A 227 -11.88 -2.36 18.68
CA ASP A 227 -12.82 -2.79 19.71
C ASP A 227 -13.67 -3.98 19.24
N GLU A 228 -14.03 -4.05 17.95
CA GLU A 228 -14.73 -5.20 17.37
C GLU A 228 -13.82 -6.43 17.20
N SER A 229 -12.57 -6.22 16.77
CA SER A 229 -11.61 -7.29 16.47
C SER A 229 -10.91 -7.87 17.70
N ASP A 230 -10.88 -7.13 18.79
CA ASP A 230 -10.28 -7.47 20.08
C ASP A 230 -11.16 -6.97 21.23
N SER A 231 -12.37 -7.51 21.33
CA SER A 231 -13.42 -7.05 22.27
C SER A 231 -13.05 -7.10 23.74
N ASN A 232 -12.06 -7.93 24.11
CA ASN A 232 -11.54 -8.01 25.48
C ASN A 232 -10.34 -7.07 25.71
N HIS A 233 -9.86 -6.40 24.66
CA HIS A 233 -8.71 -5.51 24.66
C HIS A 233 -7.46 -6.14 25.27
N GLU A 234 -7.06 -7.32 24.78
CA GLU A 234 -5.92 -8.07 25.34
C GLU A 234 -4.69 -8.07 24.43
N ARG A 235 -4.87 -7.79 23.13
CA ARG A 235 -3.87 -8.12 22.09
C ARG A 235 -3.51 -6.95 21.20
N ILE A 236 -4.45 -6.06 20.87
CA ILE A 236 -4.23 -4.96 19.93
C ILE A 236 -4.02 -3.65 20.70
N LYS A 237 -2.76 -3.23 20.80
CA LYS A 237 -2.39 -1.93 21.35
C LYS A 237 -2.40 -0.88 20.24
N VAL A 238 -2.93 0.29 20.55
CA VAL A 238 -2.93 1.45 19.66
C VAL A 238 -2.11 2.59 20.24
N GLY A 239 -1.25 3.18 19.42
CA GLY A 239 -0.51 4.41 19.72
C GLY A 239 -0.86 5.50 18.72
N LEU A 240 -0.83 6.75 19.18
CA LEU A 240 -1.14 7.93 18.37
C LEU A 240 0.08 8.84 18.27
N TYR A 241 0.38 9.26 17.05
CA TYR A 241 1.57 10.03 16.71
C TYR A 241 1.20 11.18 15.78
N SER A 242 1.82 12.33 16.00
CA SER A 242 1.78 13.44 15.04
C SER A 242 3.06 13.48 14.21
N LEU A 243 2.92 13.87 12.96
CA LEU A 243 4.01 14.08 12.01
C LEU A 243 3.99 15.52 11.49
N GLY A 244 5.17 16.13 11.44
CA GLY A 244 5.39 17.45 10.85
C GLY A 244 6.88 17.79 10.78
N ASP A 245 7.38 18.59 11.72
CA ASP A 245 8.82 18.88 11.86
C ASP A 245 9.64 17.66 12.30
N THR A 246 9.03 16.80 13.12
CA THR A 246 9.48 15.48 13.51
C THR A 246 8.26 14.59 13.79
N THR A 247 8.48 13.33 14.16
CA THR A 247 7.41 12.51 14.74
C THR A 247 7.38 12.68 16.26
N LYS A 248 6.22 13.02 16.79
CA LYS A 248 5.97 13.14 18.23
C LYS A 248 5.00 12.06 18.69
N GLU A 249 5.36 11.38 19.77
CA GLU A 249 4.43 10.51 20.49
C GLU A 249 3.40 11.33 21.26
N VAL A 250 2.13 11.12 20.94
CA VAL A 250 0.99 11.70 21.67
C VAL A 250 0.44 10.68 22.67
N LEU A 251 0.41 9.41 22.27
CA LEU A 251 0.01 8.27 23.08
C LEU A 251 0.86 7.06 22.71
N ALA A 252 1.61 6.53 23.68
CA ALA A 252 2.30 5.25 23.53
C ALA A 252 1.29 4.10 23.33
N PRO A 253 1.68 2.97 22.70
CA PRO A 253 0.76 1.87 22.42
C PRO A 253 0.08 1.34 23.68
N THR A 254 -1.25 1.41 23.72
CA THR A 254 -2.08 1.01 24.85
C THR A 254 -3.31 0.21 24.39
N LEU A 255 -3.86 -0.62 25.28
CA LEU A 255 -5.11 -1.34 25.08
C LEU A 255 -6.34 -0.44 25.34
N ASP A 256 -6.13 0.71 25.99
CA ASP A 256 -7.18 1.67 26.32
C ASP A 256 -7.54 2.56 25.10
N THR A 257 -8.45 2.05 24.27
CA THR A 257 -8.97 2.78 23.10
C THR A 257 -9.83 3.99 23.49
N SER A 258 -10.36 4.05 24.73
CA SER A 258 -11.08 5.23 25.24
C SER A 258 -10.14 6.42 25.47
N ASN A 259 -8.94 6.19 26.02
CA ASN A 259 -7.91 7.22 26.12
C ASN A 259 -7.42 7.68 24.74
N ALA A 260 -7.28 6.76 23.77
CA ALA A 260 -6.98 7.12 22.39
C ALA A 260 -8.04 8.06 21.79
N ARG A 261 -9.33 7.74 21.95
CA ARG A 261 -10.44 8.63 21.53
C ARG A 261 -10.40 9.99 22.21
N LYS A 262 -10.05 10.04 23.51
CA LYS A 262 -9.87 11.32 24.23
C LYS A 262 -8.76 12.18 23.60
N ARG A 263 -7.64 11.58 23.21
CA ARG A 263 -6.52 12.32 22.58
C ARG A 263 -6.89 12.92 21.23
N LEU A 264 -7.84 12.32 20.51
CA LEU A 264 -8.32 12.82 19.21
C LEU A 264 -9.34 13.96 19.32
N SER A 265 -9.90 14.19 20.51
CA SER A 265 -10.98 15.16 20.71
C SER A 265 -10.57 16.39 21.54
N ASP A 266 -9.37 16.37 22.14
CA ASP A 266 -8.86 17.46 22.97
C ASP A 266 -7.64 18.10 22.29
N ASP A 267 -7.80 19.37 21.92
CA ASP A 267 -6.80 20.17 21.21
C ASP A 267 -5.45 20.22 21.93
N SER A 268 -5.42 20.11 23.26
CA SER A 268 -4.17 20.17 24.04
C SER A 268 -3.18 19.05 23.70
N TYR A 269 -3.65 17.97 23.06
CA TYR A 269 -2.82 16.84 22.66
C TYR A 269 -2.19 16.99 21.27
N GLY A 270 -2.60 17.97 20.47
CA GLY A 270 -1.92 18.28 19.21
C GLY A 270 -2.34 17.43 17.99
N LEU A 271 -3.48 16.75 18.05
CA LEU A 271 -3.98 15.88 16.96
C LEU A 271 -5.17 16.46 16.18
N THR A 272 -5.72 17.59 16.62
CA THR A 272 -6.90 18.23 16.03
C THR A 272 -6.52 19.39 15.13
N SER A 273 -7.32 19.75 14.12
CA SER A 273 -7.00 20.84 13.18
C SER A 273 -6.57 22.17 13.84
N ALA A 274 -7.06 22.48 15.05
CA ALA A 274 -6.64 23.64 15.85
C ALA A 274 -5.12 23.72 16.10
N THR A 275 -4.41 22.60 16.02
CA THR A 275 -2.99 22.46 16.42
C THR A 275 -2.08 22.05 15.28
N SER A 276 -2.35 22.52 14.06
CA SER A 276 -1.48 22.27 12.91
C SER A 276 -0.05 22.79 13.13
N MET A 277 0.91 22.06 12.59
CA MET A 277 2.34 22.36 12.59
C MET A 277 2.70 23.24 11.40
N ASN A 278 3.96 23.69 11.30
CA ASN A 278 4.43 24.58 10.23
C ASN A 278 5.24 23.88 9.12
N TYR A 279 5.54 22.60 9.26
CA TYR A 279 6.49 21.87 8.42
C TYR A 279 6.00 20.44 8.15
N THR A 280 6.47 19.88 7.04
CA THR A 280 6.39 18.45 6.74
C THR A 280 7.78 17.97 6.32
N TYR A 281 8.54 17.43 7.26
CA TYR A 281 9.88 16.89 7.08
C TYR A 281 9.84 15.37 7.21
N PHE A 282 9.41 14.68 6.16
CA PHE A 282 9.38 13.21 6.12
C PHE A 282 10.75 12.58 6.34
N ASP A 283 11.83 13.19 5.88
CA ASP A 283 13.20 12.71 6.11
C ASP A 283 13.55 12.65 7.60
N VAL A 284 13.16 13.68 8.36
CA VAL A 284 13.39 13.76 9.80
C VAL A 284 12.35 12.95 10.58
N ALA A 285 11.07 13.13 10.24
CA ALA A 285 9.96 12.51 10.93
C ALA A 285 9.96 10.99 10.77
N LEU A 286 10.14 10.44 9.56
CA LEU A 286 10.19 8.99 9.37
C LEU A 286 11.41 8.35 10.05
N ALA A 287 12.53 9.08 10.16
CA ALA A 287 13.68 8.64 10.93
C ALA A 287 13.41 8.65 12.45
N ALA A 288 12.66 9.63 12.96
CA ALA A 288 12.21 9.65 14.36
C ALA A 288 11.19 8.54 14.64
N LEU A 289 10.22 8.35 13.73
CA LEU A 289 9.23 7.29 13.78
C LEU A 289 9.89 5.90 13.83
N GLN A 290 10.94 5.67 13.05
CA GLN A 290 11.71 4.42 13.12
C GLN A 290 12.21 4.10 14.53
N LYS A 291 12.68 5.10 15.28
CA LYS A 291 13.17 4.91 16.66
C LYS A 291 12.05 4.58 17.63
N ILE A 292 10.87 5.19 17.43
CA ILE A 292 9.66 4.95 18.23
C ILE A 292 9.09 3.55 17.97
N VAL A 293 8.94 3.19 16.69
CA VAL A 293 8.37 1.90 16.27
C VAL A 293 9.32 0.77 16.64
N GLY A 294 10.62 0.92 16.40
CA GLY A 294 11.61 -0.13 16.65
C GLY A 294 11.44 -1.36 15.77
N THR A 295 11.98 -2.50 16.20
CA THR A 295 11.89 -3.78 15.45
C THR A 295 10.55 -4.47 15.72
N GLY A 296 9.90 -4.98 14.68
CA GLY A 296 8.70 -5.82 14.78
C GLY A 296 9.00 -7.21 15.33
N GLY A 297 8.06 -7.77 16.08
CA GLY A 297 8.09 -9.16 16.55
C GLY A 297 7.33 -10.10 15.63
N ASP A 298 7.04 -11.30 16.12
CA ASP A 298 6.31 -12.37 15.41
C ASP A 298 4.83 -12.44 15.79
N GLY A 299 4.39 -11.63 16.75
CA GLY A 299 3.00 -11.60 17.24
C GLY A 299 2.68 -12.64 18.30
N THR A 300 3.63 -13.48 18.72
CA THR A 300 3.37 -14.60 19.64
C THR A 300 3.08 -14.16 21.08
N SER A 301 3.52 -12.96 21.48
CA SER A 301 3.32 -12.43 22.83
C SER A 301 3.24 -10.91 22.83
N SER A 302 2.72 -10.34 23.91
CA SER A 302 2.65 -8.88 24.10
C SER A 302 4.01 -8.18 24.14
N ALA A 303 5.10 -8.94 24.37
CA ALA A 303 6.48 -8.47 24.32
C ALA A 303 7.09 -8.54 22.90
N ASN A 304 6.58 -9.43 22.04
CA ASN A 304 6.99 -9.60 20.63
C ASN A 304 5.83 -9.33 19.67
N PRO A 305 5.16 -8.15 19.71
CA PRO A 305 4.00 -7.91 18.86
C PRO A 305 4.40 -7.68 17.40
N LEU A 306 3.50 -8.06 16.48
CA LEU A 306 3.52 -7.55 15.12
C LEU A 306 3.31 -6.03 15.15
N LYS A 307 3.96 -5.29 14.25
CA LYS A 307 3.87 -3.82 14.23
C LYS A 307 3.31 -3.34 12.91
N LEU A 308 2.21 -2.60 13.00
CA LEU A 308 1.56 -1.93 11.87
C LEU A 308 1.70 -0.42 12.07
N VAL A 309 2.24 0.27 11.08
CA VAL A 309 2.24 1.73 11.00
C VAL A 309 1.18 2.14 9.99
N LEU A 310 0.20 2.92 10.42
CA LEU A 310 -0.82 3.53 9.59
C LEU A 310 -0.48 5.01 9.41
N LEU A 311 0.04 5.38 8.24
CA LEU A 311 0.42 6.76 7.92
C LEU A 311 -0.70 7.44 7.15
N LEU A 312 -1.27 8.50 7.72
CA LEU A 312 -2.26 9.37 7.07
C LEU A 312 -1.58 10.67 6.66
N THR A 313 -1.49 10.94 5.36
CA THR A 313 -0.75 12.10 4.85
C THR A 313 -1.19 12.50 3.45
N ASP A 314 -0.93 13.75 3.08
CA ASP A 314 -1.04 14.22 1.70
C ASP A 314 0.26 13.99 0.87
N GLY A 315 1.32 13.52 1.52
CA GLY A 315 2.56 13.05 0.90
C GLY A 315 3.52 14.11 0.36
N VAL A 316 3.34 15.39 0.72
CA VAL A 316 4.21 16.48 0.23
C VAL A 316 5.24 16.89 1.29
N GLN A 317 6.52 16.67 0.99
CA GLN A 317 7.65 17.25 1.71
C GLN A 317 7.65 18.77 1.49
N SER A 318 7.54 19.54 2.57
CA SER A 318 7.55 21.00 2.46
C SER A 318 7.99 21.73 3.73
N GLN A 319 8.52 22.93 3.52
CA GLN A 319 8.73 23.92 4.57
C GLN A 319 8.05 25.23 4.19
N ARG A 320 7.18 25.74 5.06
CA ARG A 320 6.29 26.86 4.73
C ARG A 320 6.98 28.17 4.33
N GLY A 321 8.28 28.33 4.55
CA GLY A 321 9.09 29.42 3.98
C GLY A 321 9.08 29.53 2.44
N TRP A 322 8.38 28.64 1.72
CA TRP A 322 8.08 28.82 0.29
C TRP A 322 6.95 29.82 0.01
N VAL A 323 6.02 30.04 0.96
CA VAL A 323 4.89 30.99 0.81
C VAL A 323 5.35 32.44 0.98
N VAL A 324 6.36 32.65 1.82
CA VAL A 324 6.90 33.97 2.17
C VAL A 324 8.37 34.07 1.74
N LYS A 325 8.62 34.83 0.66
CA LYS A 325 9.94 35.26 0.17
C LYS A 325 10.93 34.13 -0.17
N ASN A 326 10.87 33.61 -1.42
CA ASN A 326 12.00 33.25 -2.32
C ASN A 326 11.63 32.07 -3.26
N SER A 327 11.80 32.29 -4.58
CA SER A 327 11.59 31.27 -5.62
C SER A 327 12.38 29.97 -5.43
N SER A 328 13.51 29.99 -4.72
CA SER A 328 14.30 28.78 -4.47
C SER A 328 13.60 27.78 -3.55
N ASN A 329 12.70 28.23 -2.67
CA ASN A 329 11.97 27.36 -1.75
C ASN A 329 10.78 26.64 -2.41
N LEU A 330 10.19 27.22 -3.47
CA LEU A 330 9.12 26.58 -4.26
C LEU A 330 9.58 25.26 -4.88
N LYS A 331 10.86 25.21 -5.29
CA LYS A 331 11.49 23.99 -5.83
C LYS A 331 11.67 22.92 -4.76
N LYS A 332 11.69 23.29 -3.47
CA LYS A 332 11.83 22.33 -2.37
C LYS A 332 10.50 21.69 -1.96
N VAL A 333 9.36 22.17 -2.46
CA VAL A 333 8.07 21.49 -2.27
C VAL A 333 8.02 20.30 -3.22
N ALA A 334 7.99 19.07 -2.72
CA ALA A 334 8.02 17.89 -3.58
C ALA A 334 7.27 16.73 -2.93
N PRO A 335 6.87 15.70 -3.69
CA PRO A 335 6.45 14.44 -3.10
C PRO A 335 7.55 13.88 -2.18
N LEU A 336 7.15 13.18 -1.11
CA LEU A 336 8.10 12.53 -0.20
C LEU A 336 8.99 11.53 -0.95
N ASN A 337 10.23 11.37 -0.49
CA ASN A 337 11.11 10.33 -1.03
C ASN A 337 10.75 8.96 -0.43
N PRO A 338 10.26 7.99 -1.22
CA PRO A 338 9.82 6.68 -0.71
C PRO A 338 10.92 5.90 0.01
N ASP A 339 12.20 6.18 -0.28
CA ASP A 339 13.35 5.53 0.37
C ASP A 339 13.35 5.78 1.89
N TRP A 340 12.83 6.93 2.35
CA TRP A 340 12.74 7.24 3.78
C TRP A 340 11.77 6.33 4.52
N CYS A 341 10.78 5.77 3.84
CA CYS A 341 9.87 4.79 4.44
C CYS A 341 10.59 3.46 4.72
N GLY A 342 11.72 3.21 4.05
CA GLY A 342 12.63 2.10 4.34
C GLY A 342 13.17 2.12 5.77
N TYR A 343 13.26 3.29 6.43
CA TYR A 343 13.67 3.37 7.84
C TYR A 343 12.76 2.52 8.74
N VAL A 344 11.46 2.56 8.48
CA VAL A 344 10.45 1.83 9.24
C VAL A 344 10.27 0.41 8.69
N LYS A 345 10.06 0.28 7.37
CA LYS A 345 9.75 -1.02 6.73
C LYS A 345 10.84 -2.08 6.94
N ASN A 346 12.11 -1.68 6.91
CA ASN A 346 13.24 -2.61 7.03
C ASN A 346 13.45 -3.13 8.46
N LYS A 347 12.62 -2.74 9.42
CA LYS A 347 12.64 -3.21 10.81
C LYS A 347 11.53 -4.22 11.11
N SER A 348 11.04 -4.93 10.09
CA SER A 348 9.91 -5.88 10.21
C SER A 348 8.60 -5.22 10.68
N ALA A 349 8.47 -3.90 10.50
CA ALA A 349 7.22 -3.19 10.69
C ALA A 349 6.50 -3.06 9.35
N THR A 350 5.19 -3.29 9.35
CA THR A 350 4.36 -3.13 8.16
C THR A 350 3.88 -1.69 8.09
N MET A 351 4.27 -0.96 7.05
CA MET A 351 3.76 0.38 6.71
C MET A 351 2.57 0.27 5.76
N ALA A 352 1.42 0.82 6.18
CA ALA A 352 0.29 1.13 5.32
C ALA A 352 0.08 2.65 5.23
N VAL A 353 -0.32 3.13 4.07
CA VAL A 353 -0.38 4.56 3.77
C VAL A 353 -1.73 4.93 3.19
N LEU A 354 -2.43 5.85 3.86
CA LEU A 354 -3.62 6.50 3.34
C LEU A 354 -3.25 7.88 2.82
N TYR A 355 -3.42 8.07 1.51
CA TYR A 355 -3.20 9.34 0.84
C TYR A 355 -4.46 10.21 0.89
N THR A 356 -4.40 11.35 1.58
CA THR A 356 -5.43 12.39 1.54
C THR A 356 -5.20 13.28 0.33
N GLU A 357 -6.00 13.08 -0.73
CA GLU A 357 -5.66 13.63 -2.03
C GLU A 357 -5.67 15.15 -2.11
N TYR A 358 -4.71 15.68 -2.87
CA TYR A 358 -4.80 17.06 -3.35
C TYR A 358 -5.86 17.20 -4.43
N LEU A 359 -7.05 17.64 -4.03
CA LEU A 359 -8.03 18.18 -4.97
C LEU A 359 -7.41 19.35 -5.75
N PRO A 360 -7.59 19.45 -7.08
CA PRO A 360 -6.99 20.52 -7.88
C PRO A 360 -7.45 21.92 -7.46
N ILE A 361 -6.50 22.85 -7.25
CA ILE A 361 -6.74 24.24 -6.85
C ILE A 361 -6.09 25.19 -7.87
N THR A 362 -6.49 25.10 -9.14
CA THR A 362 -5.82 25.80 -10.26
C THR A 362 -5.97 27.32 -10.24
N THR A 363 -6.85 27.85 -9.39
CA THR A 363 -7.03 29.29 -9.15
C THR A 363 -5.97 29.88 -8.20
N ASP A 364 -5.22 29.04 -7.48
CA ASP A 364 -4.23 29.46 -6.49
C ASP A 364 -2.81 29.41 -7.05
N TRP A 365 -2.10 30.53 -6.95
CA TRP A 365 -0.73 30.65 -7.48
C TRP A 365 0.23 29.68 -6.78
N GLY A 366 0.11 29.50 -5.46
CA GLY A 366 1.00 28.68 -4.66
C GLY A 366 0.85 27.22 -5.01
N TYR A 367 -0.39 26.78 -5.26
CA TYR A 367 -0.67 25.46 -5.81
C TYR A 367 -0.01 25.29 -7.18
N ASN A 368 -0.26 26.19 -8.12
CA ASN A 368 0.26 26.11 -9.49
C ASN A 368 1.80 26.10 -9.56
N ASP A 369 2.47 26.87 -8.70
CA ASP A 369 3.93 26.96 -8.65
C ASP A 369 4.59 25.81 -7.89
N THR A 370 3.81 25.03 -7.13
CA THR A 370 4.31 23.91 -6.33
C THR A 370 3.67 22.58 -6.74
N VAL A 371 2.64 22.13 -6.03
CA VAL A 371 2.02 20.81 -6.17
C VAL A 371 1.39 20.62 -7.57
N GLY A 372 0.85 21.69 -8.16
CA GLY A 372 0.35 21.71 -9.54
C GLY A 372 1.45 21.81 -10.60
N SER A 373 2.69 22.14 -10.22
CA SER A 373 3.83 22.24 -11.15
C SER A 373 4.42 20.88 -11.49
N THR A 374 5.35 20.82 -12.44
CA THR A 374 5.96 19.56 -12.89
C THR A 374 6.98 19.01 -11.90
N MET A 375 7.22 17.70 -11.90
CA MET A 375 8.31 17.06 -11.15
C MET A 375 9.69 17.59 -11.56
N ALA A 376 9.89 17.93 -12.83
CA ALA A 376 11.12 18.53 -13.33
C ALA A 376 11.50 19.81 -12.57
N SER A 377 10.51 20.64 -12.22
CA SER A 377 10.74 21.91 -11.52
C SER A 377 11.12 21.75 -10.04
N ALA A 378 10.89 20.57 -9.45
CA ALA A 378 11.14 20.29 -8.03
C ALA A 378 12.62 19.99 -7.71
N ASN A 379 13.50 19.81 -8.72
CA ASN A 379 14.88 19.36 -8.49
C ASN A 379 14.98 18.20 -7.48
N TRP A 380 14.02 17.27 -7.51
CA TRP A 380 13.70 16.35 -6.42
C TRP A 380 14.90 15.52 -5.94
N LYS A 381 15.72 15.05 -6.88
CA LYS A 381 16.97 14.33 -6.60
C LYS A 381 17.99 15.17 -5.83
N SER A 382 18.20 16.42 -6.25
CA SER A 382 19.19 17.30 -5.62
C SER A 382 18.73 17.82 -4.27
N ASN A 383 17.42 18.08 -4.11
CA ASN A 383 16.87 18.64 -2.88
C ASN A 383 16.65 17.56 -1.82
N TRP A 384 16.19 16.37 -2.23
CA TRP A 384 15.63 15.36 -1.33
C TRP A 384 16.11 13.92 -1.62
N GLY A 385 17.07 13.74 -2.53
CA GLY A 385 17.57 12.43 -2.90
C GLY A 385 16.59 11.55 -3.67
N GLY A 386 15.40 12.06 -4.01
CA GLY A 386 14.35 11.28 -4.66
C GLY A 386 14.69 10.88 -6.09
N THR A 387 14.26 9.68 -6.48
CA THR A 387 14.45 9.15 -7.84
C THR A 387 13.12 8.88 -8.49
N MET A 388 12.93 9.40 -9.72
CA MET A 388 11.71 9.17 -10.50
C MET A 388 11.55 7.67 -10.80
N ARG A 389 10.32 7.19 -10.66
CA ARG A 389 9.92 5.83 -11.01
C ARG A 389 10.17 5.60 -12.50
N SER A 390 10.74 4.43 -12.82
CA SER A 390 11.00 4.05 -14.21
C SER A 390 9.73 4.13 -15.06
N GLY A 391 9.84 4.73 -16.25
CA GLY A 391 8.72 4.91 -17.19
C GLY A 391 7.82 6.11 -16.91
N VAL A 392 8.02 6.86 -15.81
CA VAL A 392 7.23 8.07 -15.52
C VAL A 392 7.98 9.32 -15.97
N SER A 393 7.33 10.15 -16.79
CA SER A 393 7.91 11.40 -17.30
C SER A 393 8.09 12.44 -16.20
N THR A 394 9.19 13.22 -16.25
CA THR A 394 9.41 14.36 -15.34
C THR A 394 8.47 15.54 -15.61
N SER A 395 7.74 15.54 -16.73
CA SER A 395 6.69 16.51 -17.04
C SER A 395 5.38 16.26 -16.30
N ILE A 396 5.22 15.11 -15.63
CA ILE A 396 4.08 14.85 -14.75
C ILE A 396 4.01 15.92 -13.66
N THR A 397 2.80 16.30 -13.23
CA THR A 397 2.66 17.22 -12.10
C THR A 397 3.14 16.56 -10.80
N ARG A 398 3.58 17.36 -9.82
CA ARG A 398 3.94 16.85 -8.50
C ARG A 398 2.73 16.15 -7.87
N ARG A 399 1.53 16.73 -7.99
CA ARG A 399 0.24 16.13 -7.56
C ARG A 399 0.08 14.72 -8.09
N ASP A 400 0.17 14.54 -9.41
CA ASP A 400 -0.12 13.26 -10.06
C ASP A 400 1.01 12.24 -9.82
N TYR A 401 2.18 12.68 -9.34
CA TYR A 401 3.27 11.81 -8.94
C TYR A 401 3.15 11.30 -7.49
N ILE A 402 2.45 12.02 -6.60
CA ILE A 402 2.29 11.66 -5.18
C ILE A 402 1.82 10.21 -4.98
N PRO A 403 0.79 9.71 -5.70
CA PRO A 403 0.36 8.32 -5.55
C PRO A 403 1.46 7.30 -5.80
N TYR A 404 2.37 7.54 -6.76
CA TYR A 404 3.50 6.64 -7.01
C TYR A 404 4.47 6.63 -5.83
N ALA A 405 4.81 7.81 -5.31
CA ALA A 405 5.70 7.94 -4.16
C ALA A 405 5.12 7.30 -2.90
N LEU A 406 3.83 7.52 -2.61
CA LEU A 406 3.16 6.93 -1.45
C LEU A 406 2.94 5.42 -1.59
N ALA A 407 2.62 4.93 -2.79
CA ALA A 407 2.52 3.50 -3.05
C ALA A 407 3.86 2.78 -2.85
N ASP A 408 4.97 3.39 -3.27
CA ASP A 408 6.32 2.84 -3.08
C ASP A 408 6.81 3.01 -1.61
N CYS A 409 6.23 3.95 -0.86
CA CYS A 409 6.41 4.11 0.58
C CYS A 409 5.72 3.00 1.39
N ALA A 410 4.52 2.55 0.98
CA ALA A 410 3.83 1.42 1.60
C ALA A 410 4.63 0.11 1.50
N SER A 411 4.32 -0.87 2.35
CA SER A 411 5.02 -2.17 2.36
C SER A 411 4.59 -3.08 1.23
N SER A 412 3.38 -2.89 0.74
CA SER A 412 2.84 -3.53 -0.46
C SER A 412 1.85 -2.59 -1.13
N LYS A 413 1.54 -2.85 -2.41
CA LYS A 413 0.54 -2.08 -3.15
C LYS A 413 -0.86 -2.15 -2.54
N SER A 414 -1.20 -3.26 -1.86
CA SER A 414 -2.50 -3.43 -1.19
C SER A 414 -2.59 -2.65 0.12
N LEU A 415 -1.47 -2.13 0.61
CA LEU A 415 -1.40 -1.30 1.82
C LEU A 415 -1.25 0.18 1.48
N PHE A 416 -1.68 0.58 0.29
CA PHE A 416 -1.78 1.96 -0.14
C PHE A 416 -3.18 2.22 -0.67
N LEU A 417 -3.82 3.28 -0.19
CA LEU A 417 -5.10 3.76 -0.72
C LEU A 417 -5.04 5.27 -0.94
N SER A 418 -5.70 5.73 -2.00
CA SER A 418 -5.92 7.15 -2.26
C SER A 418 -7.36 7.51 -1.95
N ALA A 419 -7.55 8.66 -1.31
CA ALA A 419 -8.84 9.11 -0.85
C ALA A 419 -9.07 10.58 -1.22
N SER A 420 -10.03 10.81 -2.11
CA SER A 420 -10.37 12.09 -2.72
C SER A 420 -11.62 12.74 -2.10
N SER A 421 -12.32 12.02 -1.23
CA SER A 421 -13.50 12.53 -0.53
C SER A 421 -13.41 12.27 0.97
N SER A 422 -14.22 12.99 1.75
CA SER A 422 -14.26 12.74 3.20
C SER A 422 -14.65 11.30 3.52
N THR A 423 -15.60 10.72 2.79
CA THR A 423 -16.02 9.32 2.95
C THR A 423 -14.88 8.36 2.64
N GLU A 424 -14.18 8.55 1.52
CA GLU A 424 -13.04 7.69 1.15
C GLU A 424 -11.89 7.79 2.16
N ILE A 425 -11.69 8.95 2.79
CA ILE A 425 -10.64 9.09 3.82
C ILE A 425 -11.04 8.30 5.06
N THR A 426 -12.30 8.39 5.51
CA THR A 426 -12.76 7.65 6.69
C THR A 426 -12.72 6.13 6.43
N GLU A 427 -13.33 5.67 5.35
CA GLU A 427 -13.40 4.25 4.98
C GLU A 427 -12.03 3.67 4.59
N GLY A 428 -11.14 4.49 4.02
CA GLY A 428 -9.86 4.04 3.50
C GLY A 428 -8.91 3.54 4.59
N LEU A 429 -8.88 4.19 5.76
CA LEU A 429 -8.03 3.71 6.86
C LEU A 429 -8.53 2.37 7.40
N SER A 430 -9.85 2.26 7.55
CA SER A 430 -10.56 1.04 7.94
C SER A 430 -10.26 -0.11 6.97
N ALA A 431 -10.32 0.15 5.66
CA ALA A 431 -9.98 -0.84 4.62
C ALA A 431 -8.52 -1.32 4.70
N LEU A 432 -7.56 -0.40 4.90
CA LEU A 432 -6.15 -0.75 5.09
C LEU A 432 -5.94 -1.63 6.34
N PHE A 433 -6.64 -1.31 7.43
CA PHE A 433 -6.57 -2.09 8.66
C PHE A 433 -7.16 -3.49 8.47
N THR A 434 -8.34 -3.62 7.83
CA THR A 434 -8.93 -4.92 7.47
C THR A 434 -8.00 -5.75 6.59
N GLN A 435 -7.41 -5.13 5.57
CA GLN A 435 -6.49 -5.80 4.65
C GLN A 435 -5.28 -6.35 5.42
N TYR A 436 -4.71 -5.57 6.34
CA TYR A 436 -3.61 -6.01 7.17
C TYR A 436 -4.00 -7.16 8.10
N LEU A 437 -5.11 -7.03 8.85
CA LEU A 437 -5.59 -8.08 9.74
C LEU A 437 -5.86 -9.40 8.99
N SER A 438 -6.34 -9.32 7.75
CA SER A 438 -6.54 -10.49 6.90
C SER A 438 -5.22 -11.13 6.50
N SER A 439 -4.21 -10.34 6.17
CA SER A 439 -2.87 -10.85 5.81
C SER A 439 -2.17 -11.53 6.99
N VAL A 440 -2.28 -10.97 8.20
CA VAL A 440 -1.71 -11.54 9.42
C VAL A 440 -2.29 -12.92 9.73
N ARG A 441 -3.57 -13.16 9.38
CA ARG A 441 -4.19 -14.48 9.55
C ARG A 441 -3.58 -15.54 8.63
N LEU A 442 -3.15 -15.17 7.42
CA LEU A 442 -2.62 -16.08 6.39
C LEU A 442 -1.15 -16.47 6.56
N THR A 443 -0.35 -15.64 7.25
CA THR A 443 1.12 -15.81 7.29
C THR A 443 1.63 -16.52 8.55
N GLN A 444 0.75 -17.17 9.31
CA GLN A 444 1.05 -17.70 10.65
C GLN A 444 0.88 -19.21 10.79
#